data_AF-A0A4R8KD23-F1
#
_entry.id   AF-A0A4R8KD23-F1
#
_cell.length_a   1.000
_cell.length_b   1.000
_cell.length_c   1.000
_cell.angle_alpha   90.00
_cell.angle_beta   90.00
_cell.angle_gamma   90.00
#
_symmetry.space_group_name_H-M   'P 1'
#
loop_
_entity.id
_entity.type
_entity.pdbx_description
1 polymer ?
#
loop_
_entity_poly.entity_id
_entity_poly.type
_entity_poly.pdbx_seq_one_letter_code
_entity_poly.pdbx_strand_id
1 'polypeptide(L)'
;MPGSERSVSDVAESAATDSGAAAASAGSETAVGEPPTCSTVPEVTERDRRFMALAQAAAEKARAAGEVPVGAVLVRGDEVIGTGFNHPIGGHDPSAHAEMAALRAAAQAVENYRLPGCELYVTLEPCLMCAGAIMHARIARVVFGARDPKTGACGSVVNAFANPQLNHHTTVIGGVLENECGAALKSFFAERRRASREARAAARADAAGAASAPGIAPGPARSL
;
A
#
# COMPACT_ATOMS: atom_id res chain seq x y z
N MET A 1 33.52 12.41 -15.41
CA MET A 1 32.11 12.57 -15.76
C MET A 1 31.41 13.19 -14.56
N PRO A 2 31.29 14.53 -14.47
CA PRO A 2 30.65 15.17 -13.33
C PRO A 2 29.12 15.09 -13.50
N GLY A 3 28.44 14.49 -12.51
CA GLY A 3 26.98 14.46 -12.43
C GLY A 3 26.47 15.84 -12.01
N SER A 4 25.49 16.36 -12.74
CA SER A 4 24.81 17.60 -12.38
C SER A 4 23.92 17.37 -11.17
N GLU A 5 24.37 17.80 -10.00
CA GLU A 5 23.55 17.93 -8.80
C GLU A 5 22.51 19.04 -9.04
N ARG A 6 21.28 18.67 -9.39
CA ARG A 6 20.16 19.62 -9.38
C ARG A 6 19.91 20.02 -7.92
N SER A 7 20.04 21.31 -7.63
CA SER A 7 19.91 21.88 -6.30
C SER A 7 18.46 21.79 -5.81
N VAL A 8 18.26 21.82 -4.48
CA VAL A 8 16.90 21.85 -3.87
C VAL A 8 16.07 23.03 -4.39
N SER A 9 16.73 24.13 -4.77
CA SER A 9 16.15 25.28 -5.46
C SER A 9 15.59 24.95 -6.85
N ASP A 10 16.29 24.13 -7.64
CA ASP A 10 15.86 23.77 -9.01
C ASP A 10 14.56 22.93 -9.01
N VAL A 11 14.35 22.12 -7.96
CA VAL A 11 13.15 21.31 -7.75
C VAL A 11 11.97 22.15 -7.23
N ALA A 12 12.26 23.27 -6.54
CA ALA A 12 11.26 24.19 -6.01
C ALA A 12 10.72 25.18 -7.07
N GLU A 13 11.45 25.43 -8.16
CA GLU A 13 11.05 26.41 -9.17
C GLU A 13 10.11 25.81 -10.23
N SER A 14 10.23 24.51 -10.55
CA SER A 14 9.28 23.80 -11.40
C SER A 14 7.91 23.56 -10.72
N ALA A 15 7.79 23.94 -9.45
CA ALA A 15 6.63 23.70 -8.59
C ALA A 15 5.63 24.86 -8.55
N ALA A 16 5.93 25.99 -9.19
CA ALA A 16 5.23 27.26 -8.97
C ALA A 16 4.68 27.88 -10.28
N THR A 17 3.87 27.14 -11.03
CA THR A 17 3.00 27.76 -12.06
C THR A 17 1.68 26.99 -12.18
N ASP A 18 0.69 27.36 -11.35
CA ASP A 18 -0.71 27.47 -11.79
C ASP A 18 -1.49 28.26 -10.73
N SER A 19 -1.69 29.56 -10.98
CA SER A 19 -2.59 30.40 -10.20
C SER A 19 -3.24 31.41 -11.16
N GLY A 20 -4.34 31.00 -11.78
CA GLY A 20 -5.23 31.86 -12.54
C GLY A 20 -6.38 32.37 -11.66
N ALA A 21 -6.44 33.68 -11.45
CA ALA A 21 -7.53 34.39 -10.78
C ALA A 21 -8.61 34.83 -11.79
N ALA A 22 -9.87 34.89 -11.36
CA ALA A 22 -10.90 35.72 -12.00
C ALA A 22 -11.92 36.23 -10.97
N ALA A 23 -12.21 37.53 -11.08
CA ALA A 23 -13.12 38.30 -10.24
C ALA A 23 -14.58 38.27 -10.72
N ALA A 24 -15.48 38.66 -9.82
CA ALA A 24 -16.94 38.61 -9.92
C ALA A 24 -17.60 39.78 -10.70
N SER A 25 -18.80 39.53 -11.24
CA SER A 25 -19.94 40.47 -11.15
C SER A 25 -21.29 39.79 -11.43
N ALA A 26 -22.36 40.32 -10.84
CA ALA A 26 -23.65 39.70 -10.54
C ALA A 26 -24.78 39.90 -11.59
N GLY A 27 -25.81 39.04 -11.50
CA GLY A 27 -27.22 39.41 -11.66
C GLY A 27 -28.05 38.69 -12.73
N SER A 28 -28.88 37.72 -12.35
CA SER A 28 -30.36 37.80 -12.38
C SER A 28 -31.02 36.45 -12.08
N GLU A 29 -32.12 36.49 -11.32
CA GLU A 29 -32.92 35.36 -10.85
C GLU A 29 -33.83 34.82 -11.96
N THR A 30 -33.98 33.49 -12.07
CA THR A 30 -35.28 32.80 -12.18
C THR A 30 -35.11 31.27 -12.23
N ALA A 31 -36.16 30.59 -11.75
CA ALA A 31 -36.45 29.16 -11.78
C ALA A 31 -35.70 28.28 -10.76
N VAL A 32 -36.39 28.00 -9.65
CA VAL A 32 -36.10 26.88 -8.75
C VAL A 32 -36.33 25.59 -9.51
N GLY A 33 -35.29 25.12 -10.19
CA GLY A 33 -35.18 23.74 -10.65
C GLY A 33 -34.87 22.83 -9.47
N GLU A 34 -35.51 21.66 -9.46
CA GLU A 34 -35.20 20.53 -8.59
C GLU A 34 -33.68 20.42 -8.34
N PRO A 35 -33.20 20.30 -7.09
CA PRO A 35 -31.77 20.19 -6.84
C PRO A 35 -31.22 18.98 -7.62
N PRO A 36 -30.13 19.14 -8.41
CA PRO A 36 -29.50 17.99 -9.04
C PRO A 36 -29.04 17.06 -7.93
N THR A 37 -29.60 15.85 -7.88
CA THR A 37 -29.15 14.76 -7.02
C THR A 37 -27.81 14.22 -7.54
N CYS A 38 -26.78 15.05 -7.53
CA CYS A 38 -25.42 14.63 -7.84
C CYS A 38 -24.76 14.17 -6.54
N SER A 39 -25.06 12.95 -6.13
CA SER A 39 -24.18 12.16 -5.26
C SER A 39 -23.69 10.98 -6.08
N THR A 40 -22.90 11.26 -7.12
CA THR A 40 -22.22 10.19 -7.86
C THR A 40 -21.06 9.70 -7.00
N VAL A 41 -21.30 8.61 -6.27
CA VAL A 41 -20.20 7.81 -5.74
C VAL A 41 -19.33 7.45 -6.95
N PRO A 42 -18.02 7.72 -6.93
CA PRO A 42 -17.17 7.45 -8.09
C PRO A 42 -17.25 5.95 -8.44
N GLU A 43 -17.74 5.67 -9.65
CA GLU A 43 -17.99 4.30 -10.11
C GLU A 43 -16.68 3.54 -10.35
N VAL A 44 -16.65 2.27 -9.95
CA VAL A 44 -15.55 1.34 -10.24
C VAL A 44 -15.60 0.97 -11.72
N THR A 45 -14.52 1.22 -12.44
CA THR A 45 -14.44 0.98 -13.89
C THR A 45 -13.75 -0.35 -14.23
N GLU A 46 -13.90 -0.83 -15.47
CA GLU A 46 -13.14 -1.98 -15.97
C GLU A 46 -11.63 -1.71 -15.99
N ARG A 47 -11.24 -0.46 -16.24
CA ARG A 47 -9.84 -0.02 -16.12
C ARG A 47 -9.31 -0.24 -14.71
N ASP A 48 -10.13 0.03 -13.69
CA ASP A 48 -9.74 -0.20 -12.31
C ASP A 48 -9.55 -1.67 -11.98
N ARG A 49 -10.44 -2.54 -12.49
CA ARG A 49 -10.27 -3.99 -12.36
C ARG A 49 -8.99 -4.47 -13.03
N ARG A 50 -8.67 -3.97 -14.23
CA ARG A 50 -7.44 -4.30 -14.96
C ARG A 50 -6.19 -3.95 -14.16
N PHE A 51 -6.08 -2.73 -13.66
CA PHE A 51 -4.90 -2.32 -12.89
C PHE A 51 -4.84 -2.95 -11.50
N MET A 52 -6.00 -3.21 -10.86
CA MET A 52 -6.05 -3.97 -9.63
C MET A 52 -5.54 -5.40 -9.82
N ALA A 53 -5.84 -6.05 -10.96
CA ALA A 53 -5.30 -7.37 -11.27
C ALA A 53 -3.76 -7.35 -11.41
N LEU A 54 -3.17 -6.28 -11.93
CA LEU A 54 -1.71 -6.10 -11.93
C LEU A 54 -1.15 -5.91 -10.52
N ALA A 55 -1.86 -5.18 -9.65
CA ALA A 55 -1.50 -5.07 -8.24
C ALA A 55 -1.59 -6.43 -7.51
N GLN A 56 -2.58 -7.26 -7.83
CA GLN A 56 -2.67 -8.65 -7.32
C GLN A 56 -1.49 -9.51 -7.79
N ALA A 57 -1.05 -9.37 -9.05
CA ALA A 57 0.15 -10.04 -9.54
C ALA A 57 1.42 -9.61 -8.77
N ALA A 58 1.51 -8.33 -8.38
CA ALA A 58 2.58 -7.87 -7.49
C ALA A 58 2.43 -8.43 -6.06
N ALA A 59 1.21 -8.53 -5.54
CA ALA A 59 0.93 -9.12 -4.22
C ALA A 59 1.35 -10.59 -4.14
N GLU A 60 1.24 -11.35 -5.24
CA GLU A 60 1.72 -12.73 -5.31
C GLU A 60 3.25 -12.82 -5.18
N LYS A 61 4.00 -11.80 -5.62
CA LYS A 61 5.46 -11.73 -5.38
C LYS A 61 5.77 -11.59 -3.90
N ALA A 62 5.01 -10.76 -3.16
CA ALA A 62 5.13 -10.69 -1.70
C ALA A 62 4.82 -12.05 -1.06
N ARG A 63 3.74 -12.71 -1.50
CA ARG A 63 3.38 -14.05 -1.00
C ARG A 63 4.50 -15.06 -1.20
N ALA A 64 5.08 -15.10 -2.41
CA ALA A 64 6.18 -15.98 -2.76
C ALA A 64 7.44 -15.70 -1.92
N ALA A 65 7.65 -14.44 -1.50
CA ALA A 65 8.72 -14.04 -0.59
C ALA A 65 8.41 -14.32 0.90
N GLY A 66 7.23 -14.88 1.23
CA GLY A 66 6.81 -15.12 2.61
C GLY A 66 6.33 -13.87 3.36
N GLU A 67 6.08 -12.78 2.62
CA GLU A 67 5.61 -11.49 3.11
C GLU A 67 4.08 -11.40 3.03
N VAL A 68 3.49 -10.46 3.78
CA VAL A 68 2.04 -10.20 3.69
C VAL A 68 1.69 -9.82 2.24
N PRO A 69 0.70 -10.48 1.60
CA PRO A 69 0.42 -10.35 0.16
C PRO A 69 -0.29 -9.03 -0.16
N VAL A 70 0.47 -7.94 -0.16
CA VAL A 70 0.03 -6.62 -0.61
C VAL A 70 0.89 -6.20 -1.79
N GLY A 71 0.22 -5.73 -2.84
CA GLY A 71 0.84 -5.27 -4.07
C GLY A 71 0.24 -3.94 -4.50
N ALA A 72 1.03 -3.16 -5.21
CA ALA A 72 0.63 -1.86 -5.73
C ALA A 72 1.23 -1.60 -7.12
N VAL A 73 0.48 -0.89 -7.96
CA VAL A 73 0.97 -0.33 -9.22
C VAL A 73 0.61 1.14 -9.31
N LEU A 74 1.54 1.94 -9.80
CA LEU A 74 1.33 3.36 -10.08
C LEU A 74 1.25 3.57 -11.59
N VAL A 75 0.21 4.27 -12.02
CA VAL A 75 -0.16 4.42 -13.43
C VAL A 75 -0.20 5.90 -13.80
N ARG A 76 0.21 6.23 -15.02
CA ARG A 76 -0.01 7.53 -15.67
C ARG A 76 -0.67 7.28 -17.02
N GLY A 77 -1.92 7.73 -17.17
CA GLY A 77 -2.72 7.35 -18.36
C GLY A 77 -2.95 5.84 -18.38
N ASP A 78 -2.48 5.13 -19.41
CA ASP A 78 -2.57 3.66 -19.46
C ASP A 78 -1.25 2.94 -19.14
N GLU A 79 -0.20 3.69 -18.82
CA GLU A 79 1.14 3.16 -18.58
C GLU A 79 1.41 2.94 -17.10
N VAL A 80 1.92 1.75 -16.75
CA VAL A 80 2.44 1.45 -15.42
C VAL A 80 3.86 2.01 -15.30
N ILE A 81 4.02 3.04 -14.48
CA ILE A 81 5.32 3.71 -14.26
C ILE A 81 6.00 3.26 -12.96
N GLY A 82 5.31 2.51 -12.11
CA GLY A 82 5.87 1.93 -10.89
C GLY A 82 5.12 0.69 -10.45
N THR A 83 5.83 -0.29 -9.90
CA THR A 83 5.23 -1.49 -9.30
C THR A 83 5.95 -1.77 -7.99
N GLY A 84 5.18 -2.13 -6.97
CA GLY A 84 5.68 -2.41 -5.64
C GLY A 84 4.93 -3.56 -4.99
N PHE A 85 5.60 -4.24 -4.08
CA PHE A 85 4.98 -5.24 -3.22
C PHE A 85 5.59 -5.13 -1.82
N ASN A 86 4.87 -5.63 -0.82
CA ASN A 86 5.30 -5.55 0.57
C ASN A 86 6.53 -6.42 0.81
N HIS A 87 7.60 -5.84 1.36
CA HIS A 87 8.86 -6.55 1.68
C HIS A 87 9.55 -6.05 2.97
N PRO A 88 8.82 -5.80 4.08
CA PRO A 88 9.42 -5.25 5.29
C PRO A 88 10.30 -6.24 6.06
N ILE A 89 9.99 -7.54 6.02
CA ILE A 89 10.77 -8.57 6.75
C ILE A 89 12.09 -8.82 6.01
N GLY A 90 12.01 -9.16 4.72
CA GLY A 90 13.19 -9.45 3.90
C GLY A 90 14.02 -8.21 3.59
N GLY A 91 13.39 -7.04 3.52
CA GLY A 91 14.07 -5.76 3.30
C GLY A 91 14.65 -5.13 4.56
N HIS A 92 14.30 -5.65 5.74
CA HIS A 92 14.62 -5.03 7.03
C HIS A 92 14.27 -3.53 7.10
N ASP A 93 13.23 -3.13 6.37
CA ASP A 93 12.80 -1.75 6.22
C ASP A 93 11.32 -1.65 6.65
N PRO A 94 11.02 -1.00 7.78
CA PRO A 94 9.64 -0.85 8.25
C PRO A 94 8.77 -0.01 7.29
N SER A 95 9.39 0.72 6.36
CA SER A 95 8.70 1.51 5.35
C SER A 95 8.52 0.78 4.00
N ALA A 96 8.99 -0.46 3.85
CA ALA A 96 8.93 -1.23 2.59
C ALA A 96 7.54 -1.83 2.32
N HIS A 97 6.51 -0.99 2.41
CA HIS A 97 5.16 -1.29 1.96
C HIS A 97 5.04 -1.21 0.43
N ALA A 98 4.01 -1.85 -0.12
CA ALA A 98 3.81 -1.91 -1.57
C ALA A 98 3.67 -0.52 -2.19
N GLU A 99 2.92 0.38 -1.56
CA GLU A 99 2.70 1.76 -2.01
C GLU A 99 4.01 2.54 -2.02
N MET A 100 4.81 2.40 -0.95
CA MET A 100 6.11 3.06 -0.83
C MET A 100 7.08 2.58 -1.92
N ALA A 101 7.13 1.27 -2.18
CA ALA A 101 7.94 0.70 -3.24
C ALA A 101 7.50 1.19 -4.63
N ALA A 102 6.19 1.22 -4.91
CA ALA A 102 5.65 1.69 -6.18
C ALA A 102 5.94 3.19 -6.41
N LEU A 103 5.74 4.03 -5.39
CA LEU A 103 6.04 5.47 -5.44
C LEU A 103 7.53 5.72 -5.67
N ARG A 104 8.42 5.01 -4.96
CA ARG A 104 9.88 5.13 -5.13
C ARG A 104 10.30 4.74 -6.55
N ALA A 105 9.80 3.61 -7.05
CA ALA A 105 10.11 3.14 -8.41
C ALA A 105 9.67 4.17 -9.47
N ALA A 106 8.45 4.70 -9.35
CA ALA A 106 7.94 5.71 -10.28
C ALA A 106 8.68 7.04 -10.18
N ALA A 107 8.97 7.53 -8.97
CA ALA A 107 9.70 8.77 -8.78
C ALA A 107 11.12 8.71 -9.36
N GLN A 108 11.79 7.56 -9.23
CA GLN A 108 13.09 7.31 -9.86
C GLN A 108 12.97 7.29 -11.39
N ALA A 109 11.98 6.58 -11.95
CA ALA A 109 11.78 6.49 -13.39
C ALA A 109 11.46 7.86 -14.03
N VAL A 110 10.73 8.72 -13.31
CA VAL A 110 10.33 10.07 -13.77
C VAL A 110 11.37 11.15 -13.40
N GLU A 111 12.35 10.82 -12.57
CA GLU A 111 13.29 11.77 -11.95
C GLU A 111 12.58 12.94 -11.21
N ASN A 112 11.41 12.68 -10.63
CA ASN A 112 10.65 13.67 -9.89
C ASN A 112 9.89 13.04 -8.73
N TYR A 113 9.97 13.66 -7.55
CA TYR A 113 9.25 13.21 -6.35
C TYR A 113 7.74 13.50 -6.42
N ARG A 114 7.32 14.46 -7.26
CA ARG A 114 5.92 14.75 -7.53
C ARG A 114 5.45 13.99 -8.75
N LEU A 115 4.29 13.36 -8.60
CA LEU A 115 3.66 12.47 -9.58
C LEU A 115 2.20 12.91 -9.82
N PRO A 116 1.95 14.20 -10.18
CA PRO A 116 0.61 14.68 -10.46
C PRO A 116 0.00 13.95 -11.66
N GLY A 117 -1.32 13.78 -11.65
CA GLY A 117 -2.05 13.03 -12.67
C GLY A 117 -1.82 11.53 -12.65
N CYS A 118 -0.99 11.01 -11.72
CA CYS A 118 -0.82 9.58 -11.53
C CYS A 118 -1.91 9.01 -10.62
N GLU A 119 -2.20 7.72 -10.82
CA GLU A 119 -3.20 6.96 -10.07
C GLU A 119 -2.53 5.74 -9.44
N LEU A 120 -2.78 5.51 -8.16
CA LEU A 120 -2.24 4.39 -7.41
C LEU A 120 -3.31 3.32 -7.21
N TYR A 121 -3.01 2.09 -7.63
CA TYR A 121 -3.82 0.91 -7.38
C TYR A 121 -3.13 0.03 -6.35
N VAL A 122 -3.82 -0.36 -5.27
CA VAL A 122 -3.26 -1.17 -4.18
C VAL A 122 -4.25 -2.20 -3.66
N THR A 123 -3.80 -3.43 -3.38
CA THR A 123 -4.72 -4.52 -3.01
C THR A 123 -5.35 -4.38 -1.62
N LEU A 124 -4.76 -3.58 -0.73
CA LEU A 124 -5.22 -3.32 0.62
C LEU A 124 -5.30 -1.81 0.88
N GLU A 125 -6.27 -1.38 1.66
CA GLU A 125 -6.40 0.00 2.10
C GLU A 125 -5.09 0.56 2.70
N PRO A 126 -4.57 1.70 2.19
CA PRO A 126 -3.34 2.29 2.69
C PRO A 126 -3.38 2.61 4.18
N CYS A 127 -2.27 2.35 4.87
CA CYS A 127 -2.07 2.80 6.24
C CYS A 127 -1.67 4.30 6.29
N LEU A 128 -1.59 4.88 7.50
CA LEU A 128 -1.30 6.31 7.68
C LEU A 128 0.04 6.74 7.07
N MET A 129 1.08 5.90 7.15
CA MET A 129 2.38 6.15 6.53
C MET A 129 2.26 6.29 5.01
N CYS A 130 1.62 5.31 4.37
CA CYS A 130 1.43 5.30 2.92
C CYS A 130 0.54 6.47 2.48
N ALA A 131 -0.53 6.77 3.22
CA ALA A 131 -1.40 7.91 2.94
C ALA A 131 -0.63 9.25 2.94
N GLY A 132 0.26 9.46 3.92
CA GLY A 132 1.13 10.64 3.95
C GLY A 132 2.07 10.71 2.74
N ALA A 133 2.70 9.59 2.37
CA ALA A 133 3.57 9.54 1.20
C ALA A 133 2.83 9.83 -0.12
N ILE A 134 1.62 9.29 -0.28
CA ILE A 134 0.74 9.55 -1.42
C ILE A 134 0.43 11.06 -1.55
N MET A 135 0.13 11.73 -0.43
CA MET A 135 -0.12 13.19 -0.42
C MET A 135 1.13 13.99 -0.79
N HIS A 136 2.30 13.59 -0.30
CA HIS A 136 3.57 14.24 -0.63
C HIS A 136 3.93 14.06 -2.11
N ALA A 137 3.62 12.89 -2.69
CA ALA A 137 3.81 12.59 -4.10
C ALA A 137 2.76 13.25 -5.02
N ARG A 138 1.73 13.91 -4.49
CA ARG A 138 0.67 14.57 -5.27
C ARG A 138 -0.10 13.62 -6.18
N ILE A 139 -0.32 12.38 -5.72
CA ILE A 139 -1.11 11.40 -6.46
C ILE A 139 -2.55 11.89 -6.58
N ALA A 140 -3.07 11.90 -7.81
CA ALA A 140 -4.41 12.42 -8.08
C ALA A 140 -5.49 11.50 -7.50
N ARG A 141 -5.27 10.18 -7.59
CA ARG A 141 -6.27 9.18 -7.23
C ARG A 141 -5.67 7.91 -6.64
N VAL A 142 -6.31 7.39 -5.61
CA VAL A 142 -6.00 6.09 -5.00
C VAL A 142 -7.21 5.17 -5.18
N VAL A 143 -6.95 3.98 -5.68
CA VAL A 143 -7.93 2.91 -5.84
C VAL A 143 -7.43 1.71 -5.05
N PHE A 144 -8.20 1.25 -4.07
CA PHE A 144 -7.83 0.10 -3.25
C PHE A 144 -8.84 -1.04 -3.30
N GLY A 145 -8.34 -2.25 -3.06
CA GLY A 145 -9.15 -3.47 -3.03
C GLY A 145 -9.86 -3.67 -1.70
N ALA A 146 -9.24 -4.42 -0.79
CA ALA A 146 -9.81 -4.74 0.51
C ALA A 146 -9.65 -3.59 1.52
N ARG A 147 -10.64 -3.39 2.39
CA ARG A 147 -10.53 -2.50 3.55
C ARG A 147 -9.59 -3.05 4.62
N ASP A 148 -8.94 -2.14 5.35
CA ASP A 148 -8.15 -2.48 6.54
C ASP A 148 -8.78 -1.93 7.82
N PRO A 149 -9.61 -2.73 8.52
CA PRO A 149 -10.27 -2.30 9.75
C PRO A 149 -9.31 -2.05 10.93
N LYS A 150 -8.02 -2.42 10.81
CA LYS A 150 -7.05 -2.28 11.91
C LYS A 150 -6.16 -1.07 11.76
N THR A 151 -5.73 -0.73 10.54
CA THR A 151 -4.78 0.38 10.32
C THR A 151 -5.10 1.28 9.13
N GLY A 152 -6.22 1.05 8.45
CA GLY A 152 -6.62 1.78 7.23
C GLY A 152 -6.82 3.28 7.47
N ALA A 153 -6.21 4.09 6.60
CA ALA A 153 -6.21 5.55 6.66
C ALA A 153 -7.10 6.21 5.59
N CYS A 154 -7.90 5.42 4.87
CA CYS A 154 -8.81 5.87 3.82
C CYS A 154 -10.28 5.74 4.23
N GLY A 155 -10.56 5.76 5.54
CA GLY A 155 -11.90 5.71 6.10
C GLY A 155 -12.15 4.57 7.09
N SER A 156 -11.27 3.56 7.21
CA SER A 156 -11.47 2.50 8.19
C SER A 156 -11.15 2.91 9.63
N VAL A 157 -9.94 3.38 9.91
CA VAL A 157 -9.54 3.86 11.26
C VAL A 157 -9.47 5.37 11.28
N VAL A 158 -8.80 5.95 10.28
CA VAL A 158 -8.76 7.40 10.05
C VAL A 158 -9.10 7.66 8.59
N ASN A 159 -9.54 8.88 8.29
CA ASN A 159 -9.70 9.34 6.92
C ASN A 159 -8.77 10.51 6.67
N ALA A 160 -7.51 10.20 6.31
CA ALA A 160 -6.49 11.22 6.12
C ALA A 160 -6.87 12.18 4.97
N PHE A 161 -7.39 11.64 3.88
CA PHE A 161 -7.73 12.42 2.67
C PHE A 161 -8.97 13.31 2.81
N ALA A 162 -9.82 13.05 3.81
CA ALA A 162 -10.95 13.92 4.15
C ALA A 162 -10.59 15.06 5.12
N ASN A 163 -9.34 15.13 5.61
CA ASN A 163 -8.93 16.22 6.49
C ASN A 163 -8.67 17.52 5.69
N PRO A 164 -9.49 18.58 5.85
CA PRO A 164 -9.35 19.82 5.08
C PRO A 164 -8.11 20.65 5.45
N GLN A 165 -7.42 20.32 6.55
CA GLN A 165 -6.19 21.01 6.96
C GLN A 165 -4.96 20.54 6.16
N LEU A 166 -5.08 19.46 5.38
CA LEU A 166 -3.97 18.91 4.60
C LEU A 166 -3.97 19.49 3.19
N ASN A 167 -2.77 19.83 2.70
CA ASN A 167 -2.58 20.73 1.55
C ASN A 167 -2.96 20.14 0.18
N HIS A 168 -3.25 18.84 0.09
CA HIS A 168 -3.54 18.18 -1.19
C HIS A 168 -4.58 17.09 -1.00
N HIS A 169 -5.56 17.07 -1.91
CA HIS A 169 -6.67 16.13 -1.86
C HIS A 169 -6.56 15.15 -3.01
N THR A 170 -6.38 13.89 -2.63
CA THR A 170 -6.39 12.73 -3.51
C THR A 170 -7.80 12.14 -3.50
N THR A 171 -8.35 11.83 -4.68
CA THR A 171 -9.63 11.10 -4.76
C THR A 171 -9.41 9.65 -4.36
N VAL A 172 -10.25 9.11 -3.49
CA VAL A 172 -10.11 7.75 -2.97
C VAL A 172 -11.31 6.89 -3.35
N ILE A 173 -11.05 5.73 -3.93
CA ILE A 173 -12.04 4.71 -4.29
C ILE A 173 -11.62 3.39 -3.66
N GLY A 174 -12.52 2.75 -2.92
CA GLY A 174 -12.30 1.43 -2.32
C GLY A 174 -13.22 0.37 -2.92
N GLY A 175 -12.89 -0.89 -2.69
CA GLY A 175 -13.79 -2.01 -3.01
C GLY A 175 -13.52 -2.71 -4.35
N VAL A 176 -12.43 -2.37 -5.06
CA VAL A 176 -12.13 -2.95 -6.38
C VAL A 176 -11.53 -4.35 -6.22
N LEU A 177 -12.22 -5.39 -6.66
CA LEU A 177 -11.83 -6.79 -6.41
C LEU A 177 -11.63 -7.07 -4.91
N GLU A 178 -12.49 -6.49 -4.07
CA GLU A 178 -12.39 -6.54 -2.61
C GLU A 178 -12.36 -7.98 -2.06
N ASN A 179 -13.22 -8.85 -2.59
CA ASN A 179 -13.32 -10.23 -2.12
C ASN A 179 -12.05 -11.01 -2.41
N GLU A 180 -11.48 -10.85 -3.60
CA GLU A 180 -10.26 -11.50 -4.05
C GLU A 180 -9.06 -11.00 -3.25
N CYS A 181 -8.93 -9.69 -3.08
CA CYS A 181 -7.85 -9.10 -2.28
C CYS A 181 -7.95 -9.51 -0.81
N GLY A 182 -9.17 -9.51 -0.24
CA GLY A 182 -9.42 -9.94 1.13
C GLY A 182 -9.17 -11.43 1.34
N ALA A 183 -9.49 -12.28 0.35
CA ALA A 183 -9.23 -13.72 0.40
C ALA A 183 -7.74 -14.04 0.39
N ALA A 184 -6.93 -13.31 -0.38
CA ALA A 184 -5.47 -13.44 -0.39
C ALA A 184 -4.86 -13.20 1.00
N LEU A 185 -5.29 -12.14 1.70
CA LEU A 185 -4.84 -11.85 3.06
C LEU A 185 -5.30 -12.92 4.06
N LYS A 186 -6.57 -13.31 4.00
CA LYS A 186 -7.15 -14.31 4.91
C LYS A 186 -6.45 -15.67 4.80
N SER A 187 -6.21 -16.13 3.57
CA SER A 187 -5.53 -17.40 3.29
C SER A 187 -4.08 -17.38 3.79
N PHE A 188 -3.32 -16.33 3.47
CA PHE A 188 -1.94 -16.17 3.95
C PHE A 188 -1.82 -16.26 5.48
N PHE A 189 -2.66 -15.52 6.22
CA PHE A 189 -2.59 -15.58 7.68
C PHE A 189 -3.09 -16.92 8.25
N ALA A 190 -4.03 -17.60 7.58
CA ALA A 190 -4.46 -18.94 7.97
C ALA A 190 -3.31 -19.96 7.82
N GLU A 191 -2.59 -19.90 6.71
CA GLU A 191 -1.41 -20.74 6.44
C GLU A 191 -0.30 -20.49 7.47
N ARG A 192 0.03 -19.23 7.77
CA ARG A 192 1.03 -18.89 8.80
C ARG A 192 0.65 -19.37 10.19
N ARG A 193 -0.63 -19.27 10.58
CA ARG A 193 -1.12 -19.79 11.87
C ARG A 193 -1.01 -21.31 11.94
N ARG A 194 -1.33 -22.01 10.85
CA ARG A 194 -1.19 -23.47 10.76
C ARG A 194 0.28 -23.88 10.91
N ALA A 195 1.17 -23.31 10.10
CA ALA A 195 2.60 -23.59 10.14
C ALA A 195 3.21 -23.31 11.53
N SER A 196 2.82 -22.21 12.19
CA SER A 196 3.29 -21.92 13.55
C SER A 196 2.82 -22.94 14.60
N ARG A 197 1.58 -23.46 14.47
CA ARG A 197 1.06 -24.50 15.37
C ARG A 197 1.81 -25.82 15.17
N GLU A 198 2.05 -26.21 13.93
CA GLU A 198 2.82 -27.41 13.58
C GLU A 198 4.26 -27.32 14.10
N ALA A 199 4.95 -26.20 13.87
CA ALA A 199 6.31 -25.98 14.38
C ALA A 199 6.39 -26.05 15.91
N ARG A 200 5.40 -25.47 16.61
CA ARG A 200 5.32 -25.53 18.08
C ARG A 200 5.03 -26.94 18.59
N ALA A 201 4.20 -27.70 17.88
CA ALA A 201 3.90 -29.09 18.22
C ALA A 201 5.15 -29.97 18.06
N ALA A 202 5.88 -29.83 16.95
CA ALA A 202 7.14 -30.51 16.70
C ALA A 202 8.16 -30.20 17.80
N ALA A 203 8.40 -28.92 18.11
CA ALA A 203 9.35 -28.52 19.16
C ALA A 203 8.98 -29.08 20.55
N ARG A 204 7.69 -29.23 20.86
CA ARG A 204 7.23 -29.86 22.12
C ARG A 204 7.46 -31.38 22.12
N ALA A 205 7.24 -32.04 21.00
CA ALA A 205 7.50 -33.48 20.86
C ALA A 205 9.00 -33.78 20.97
N ASP A 206 9.86 -32.97 20.34
CA ASP A 206 11.31 -33.09 20.43
C ASP A 206 11.81 -32.90 21.87
N ALA A 207 11.28 -31.91 22.59
CA ALA A 207 11.60 -31.68 24.00
C ALA A 207 11.16 -32.85 24.90
N ALA A 208 10.02 -33.48 24.61
CA ALA A 208 9.53 -34.65 25.34
C ALA A 208 10.33 -35.94 25.00
N GLY A 209 10.82 -36.07 23.77
CA GLY A 209 11.70 -37.16 23.35
C GLY A 209 13.09 -37.06 23.95
N ALA A 210 13.67 -35.85 24.02
CA ALA A 210 14.97 -35.62 24.66
C ALA A 210 14.95 -35.89 26.18
N ALA A 211 13.82 -35.64 26.85
CA ALA A 211 13.65 -35.91 28.27
C ALA A 211 13.44 -37.40 28.62
N SER A 212 13.17 -38.26 27.62
CA SER A 212 12.93 -39.70 27.81
C SER A 212 14.11 -40.60 27.39
N ALA A 213 15.24 -40.01 26.99
CA ALA A 213 16.46 -40.76 26.69
C ALA A 213 17.01 -41.43 27.98
N PRO A 214 17.27 -42.75 27.99
CA PRO A 214 17.77 -43.45 29.17
C PRO A 214 19.15 -42.92 29.54
N GLY A 215 19.29 -42.46 30.78
CA GLY A 215 20.56 -41.98 31.32
C GLY A 215 21.65 -43.03 31.16
N ILE A 216 22.73 -42.67 30.48
CA ILE A 216 23.96 -43.48 30.43
C ILE A 216 24.41 -43.69 31.88
N ALA A 217 24.29 -44.92 32.37
CA ALA A 217 24.74 -45.28 33.71
C ALA A 217 26.24 -44.99 33.83
N PRO A 218 26.72 -44.36 34.93
CA PRO A 218 28.14 -44.12 35.11
C PRO A 218 28.85 -45.48 35.20
N GLY A 219 29.77 -45.72 34.27
CA GLY A 219 30.62 -46.91 34.26
C GLY A 219 31.44 -47.00 35.55
N PRO A 220 31.75 -48.22 36.02
CA PRO A 220 32.38 -48.41 37.33
C PRO A 220 33.75 -47.74 37.35
N ALA A 221 33.98 -46.92 38.39
CA ALA A 221 35.26 -46.29 38.66
C ALA A 221 36.34 -47.37 38.83
N ARG A 222 37.34 -47.36 37.95
CA ARG A 222 38.55 -48.16 38.11
C ARG A 222 39.42 -47.50 39.17
N SER A 223 39.51 -48.15 40.34
CA SER A 223 40.54 -47.91 41.34
C SER A 223 41.77 -48.77 41.02
N LEU A 224 42.95 -48.20 41.31
CA LEU A 224 44.32 -48.68 41.05
C LEU A 224 44.59 -50.15 41.36
#